data_AF-A0A086AMA3-F1
#
_entry.id   AF-A0A086AMA3-F1
#
_cell.length_a   1.000
_cell.length_b   1.000
_cell.length_c   1.000
_cell.angle_alpha   90.00
_cell.angle_beta   90.00
_cell.angle_gamma   90.00
#
_symmetry.space_group_name_H-M   'P 1'
#
loop_
_entity.id
_entity.type
_entity.pdbx_description
1 polymer ?
#
loop_
_entity_poly.entity_id
_entity_poly.type
_entity_poly.pdbx_seq_one_letter_code
_entity_poly.pdbx_strand_id
1 'polypeptide(L)'
;MYKVEIKAKFAHASIEKKDNYYLVGLAEDEFDYEKYIIFQKPYKLGKNDDPNAKINGIYVECNGDSCFNCCSEISIDNKKLRLIIQDSEILIDIEEVNLPENFISYLREIFGDLLQINWK
;
A
#
# COMPACT_ATOMS: atom_id res chain seq x y z
N MET A 1 -19.02 -8.97 0.97
CA MET A 1 -17.63 -8.66 0.58
C MET A 1 -17.66 -7.76 -0.65
N TYR A 2 -17.28 -6.50 -0.53
CA TYR A 2 -17.20 -5.56 -1.64
C TYR A 2 -15.92 -5.82 -2.45
N LYS A 3 -15.95 -5.53 -3.74
CA LYS A 3 -14.79 -5.68 -4.63
C LYS A 3 -14.47 -4.35 -5.29
N VAL A 4 -13.20 -3.96 -5.19
CA VAL A 4 -12.66 -2.79 -5.88
C VAL A 4 -11.59 -3.29 -6.85
N GLU A 5 -11.68 -2.85 -8.10
CA GLU A 5 -10.70 -3.18 -9.14
C GLU A 5 -10.03 -1.90 -9.61
N ILE A 6 -8.70 -1.92 -9.66
CA ILE A 6 -7.87 -0.81 -10.14
C ILE A 6 -6.98 -1.36 -11.25
N LYS A 7 -6.95 -0.69 -12.40
CA LYS A 7 -6.00 -0.98 -13.49
C LYS A 7 -4.85 0.01 -13.45
N ALA A 8 -3.86 -0.28 -12.60
CA ALA A 8 -2.78 0.66 -12.39
C ALA A 8 -1.98 0.86 -13.69
N LYS A 9 -1.60 2.11 -13.93
CA LYS A 9 -0.64 2.50 -14.98
C LYS A 9 0.60 3.14 -14.38
N PHE A 10 0.46 3.69 -13.17
CA PHE A 10 1.51 4.38 -12.45
C PHE A 10 1.75 3.72 -11.11
N ALA A 11 3.02 3.62 -10.74
CA ALA A 11 3.47 3.16 -9.44
C ALA A 11 4.46 4.17 -8.85
N HIS A 12 4.33 4.40 -7.55
CA HIS A 12 5.22 5.27 -6.81
C HIS A 12 5.72 4.57 -5.55
N ALA A 13 6.98 4.80 -5.21
CA ALA A 13 7.58 4.32 -3.96
C ALA A 13 8.62 5.31 -3.47
N SER A 14 8.39 5.93 -2.31
CA SER A 14 9.31 6.90 -1.69
C SER A 14 9.40 6.72 -0.18
N ILE A 15 10.41 7.38 0.41
CA ILE A 15 10.49 7.62 1.84
C ILE A 15 10.32 9.12 2.04
N GLU A 16 9.25 9.51 2.71
CA GLU A 16 9.01 10.89 3.09
C GLU A 16 9.76 11.17 4.39
N LYS A 17 11.02 11.60 4.26
CA LYS A 17 11.91 11.78 5.40
C LYS A 17 11.44 12.85 6.38
N LYS A 18 10.80 13.90 5.85
CA LYS A 18 10.29 15.04 6.64
C LYS A 18 9.15 14.60 7.55
N ASP A 19 8.23 13.81 6.98
CA ASP A 19 6.99 13.40 7.64
C ASP A 19 7.06 11.97 8.19
N ASN A 20 8.23 11.32 8.02
CA ASN A 20 8.65 10.10 8.67
C ASN A 20 7.88 8.82 8.26
N TYR A 21 7.62 8.60 6.97
CA TYR A 21 6.96 7.36 6.51
C TYR A 21 7.52 6.79 5.20
N TYR A 22 7.36 5.48 5.02
CA TYR A 22 7.37 4.85 3.71
C TYR A 22 6.06 5.17 3.00
N LEU A 23 6.12 5.43 1.69
CA LEU A 23 4.98 5.65 0.83
C LEU A 23 5.05 4.71 -0.36
N VAL A 24 3.98 3.98 -0.61
CA VAL A 24 3.77 3.21 -1.84
C VAL A 24 2.41 3.58 -2.42
N GLY A 25 2.34 3.84 -3.72
CA GLY A 25 1.10 4.22 -4.39
C GLY A 25 0.95 3.55 -5.75
N LEU A 26 -0.30 3.27 -6.13
CA LEU A 26 -0.70 2.76 -7.44
C LEU A 26 -1.93 3.55 -7.92
N ALA A 27 -1.95 3.94 -9.20
CA ALA A 27 -3.07 4.70 -9.76
C ALA A 27 -3.31 4.36 -11.24
N GLU A 28 -4.55 4.51 -11.71
CA GLU A 28 -4.88 4.37 -13.15
C GLU A 28 -4.39 5.56 -13.99
N ASP A 29 -4.20 6.72 -13.35
CA ASP A 29 -3.76 7.99 -13.93
C ASP A 29 -2.96 8.77 -12.89
N GLU A 30 -1.88 9.43 -13.30
CA GLU A 30 -0.94 10.15 -12.44
C GLU A 30 -1.58 11.39 -11.78
N PHE A 31 -2.57 12.00 -12.44
CA PHE A 31 -3.20 13.24 -11.98
C PHE A 31 -4.66 13.05 -11.54
N ASP A 32 -5.19 11.82 -11.64
CA ASP A 32 -6.54 11.48 -11.24
C ASP A 32 -6.59 10.93 -9.82
N TYR A 33 -7.31 11.64 -8.96
CA TYR A 33 -7.54 11.24 -7.57
C TYR A 33 -8.80 10.37 -7.42
N GLU A 34 -9.38 9.85 -8.50
CA GLU A 34 -10.56 8.97 -8.40
C GLU A 34 -10.22 7.49 -8.28
N LYS A 35 -9.08 7.05 -8.82
CA LYS A 35 -8.74 5.62 -8.91
C LYS A 35 -7.30 5.33 -8.55
N TYR A 36 -7.07 5.29 -7.25
CA TYR A 36 -5.75 5.08 -6.67
C TYR A 36 -5.83 4.30 -5.36
N ILE A 37 -4.67 3.78 -4.96
CA ILE A 37 -4.46 3.25 -3.63
C ILE A 37 -3.08 3.66 -3.13
N ILE A 38 -3.01 4.03 -1.85
CA ILE A 38 -1.80 4.45 -1.16
C ILE A 38 -1.63 3.63 0.12
N PHE A 39 -0.39 3.25 0.39
CA PHE A 39 0.05 2.60 1.61
C PHE A 39 1.11 3.45 2.30
N GLN A 40 0.96 3.65 3.61
CA GLN A 40 1.94 4.35 4.41
C GLN A 40 2.20 3.63 5.74
N LYS A 41 3.42 3.76 6.24
CA LYS A 41 3.78 3.39 7.62
C LYS A 41 5.01 4.16 8.07
N PRO A 42 5.08 4.60 9.33
CA PRO A 42 6.28 5.26 9.83
C PRO A 42 7.53 4.38 9.70
N TYR A 43 8.62 4.94 9.19
CA TYR A 43 9.88 4.19 9.03
C TYR A 43 10.77 4.26 10.28
N LYS A 44 10.53 5.22 11.17
CA LYS A 44 11.13 5.31 12.50
C LYS A 44 10.07 5.68 13.51
N LEU A 45 10.22 5.21 14.74
CA LEU A 45 9.50 5.74 15.89
C LEU A 45 10.47 6.57 16.72
N GLY A 46 10.03 7.75 17.12
CA GLY A 46 10.72 8.57 18.12
C GLY A 46 10.71 7.87 19.49
N LYS A 47 11.63 8.29 20.38
CA LYS A 47 11.74 7.72 21.74
C LYS A 47 10.45 7.86 22.57
N ASN A 48 9.62 8.83 22.24
CA ASN A 48 8.39 9.14 22.97
C ASN A 48 7.13 8.69 22.22
N ASP A 49 7.27 8.08 21.05
CA ASP A 49 6.12 7.61 20.29
C ASP A 49 5.61 6.31 20.91
N ASP A 50 4.29 6.20 21.09
CA ASP A 50 3.68 4.94 21.49
C ASP A 50 3.67 3.98 20.29
N PRO A 51 4.44 2.88 20.31
CA PRO A 51 4.46 1.93 19.20
C PRO A 51 3.10 1.27 18.94
N ASN A 52 2.19 1.31 19.91
CA ASN A 52 0.85 0.73 19.80
C ASN A 52 -0.21 1.75 19.35
N ALA A 53 0.16 3.02 19.18
CA ALA A 53 -0.77 4.02 18.70
C ALA A 53 -1.24 3.66 17.28
N LYS A 54 -2.56 3.74 17.04
CA LYS A 54 -3.17 3.39 15.74
C LYS A 54 -2.54 4.13 14.57
N ILE A 55 -2.15 5.39 14.76
CA ILE A 55 -1.50 6.25 13.76
C ILE A 55 -0.10 5.75 13.34
N ASN A 56 0.54 4.93 14.18
CA ASN A 56 1.83 4.32 13.89
C ASN A 56 1.70 2.97 13.15
N GLY A 57 0.47 2.56 12.87
CA GLY A 57 0.14 1.36 12.12
C GLY A 57 0.24 1.53 10.60
N ILE A 58 -0.23 0.50 9.90
CA ILE A 58 -0.35 0.51 8.44
C ILE A 58 -1.54 1.39 8.07
N TYR A 59 -1.28 2.48 7.38
CA TYR A 59 -2.29 3.32 6.74
C TYR A 59 -2.56 2.80 5.34
N VAL A 60 -3.84 2.67 4.99
CA VAL A 60 -4.30 2.41 3.63
C VAL A 60 -5.34 3.45 3.26
N GLU A 61 -5.20 4.02 2.08
CA GLU A 61 -6.18 4.93 1.47
C GLU A 61 -6.49 4.44 0.06
N CYS A 62 -7.76 4.31 -0.27
CA CYS A 62 -8.23 3.92 -1.60
C CYS A 62 -9.37 4.85 -2.01
N ASN A 63 -9.18 5.57 -3.12
CA ASN A 63 -10.18 6.49 -3.69
C ASN A 63 -10.77 7.48 -2.67
N GLY A 64 -9.94 8.00 -1.76
CA GLY A 64 -10.33 8.94 -0.71
C GLY A 64 -10.83 8.31 0.60
N ASP A 65 -11.17 7.02 0.63
CA ASP A 65 -11.51 6.29 1.86
C ASP A 65 -10.24 5.74 2.52
N SER A 66 -10.08 5.94 3.83
CA SER A 66 -8.87 5.53 4.54
C SER A 66 -9.11 4.81 5.87
N CYS A 67 -8.15 3.95 6.22
CA CYS A 67 -8.14 3.23 7.46
C CYS A 67 -6.72 2.87 7.93
N PHE A 68 -6.59 2.65 9.23
CA PHE A 68 -5.35 2.15 9.85
C PHE A 68 -5.56 0.72 10.35
N ASN A 69 -4.54 -0.13 10.16
CA ASN A 69 -4.48 -1.53 10.62
C ASN A 69 -5.73 -2.35 10.24
N CYS A 70 -6.27 -2.08 9.05
CA CYS A 70 -7.48 -2.70 8.51
C CYS A 70 -7.19 -3.81 7.49
N CYS A 71 -5.96 -3.87 6.98
CA CYS A 71 -5.51 -4.90 6.05
C CYS A 71 -5.22 -6.20 6.81
N SER A 72 -5.86 -7.30 6.44
CA SER A 72 -5.62 -8.62 7.01
C SER A 72 -4.77 -9.51 6.10
N GLU A 73 -4.78 -9.26 4.80
CA GLU A 73 -3.98 -10.01 3.82
C GLU A 73 -3.53 -9.07 2.71
N ILE A 74 -2.27 -9.19 2.29
CA ILE A 74 -1.77 -8.58 1.06
C ILE A 74 -0.87 -9.55 0.31
N SER A 75 -1.10 -9.67 -0.99
CA SER A 75 -0.28 -10.52 -1.85
C SER A 75 0.05 -9.82 -3.15
N ILE A 76 1.27 -10.00 -3.66
CA ILE A 76 1.71 -9.49 -4.95
C ILE A 76 2.33 -10.61 -5.79
N ASP A 77 2.02 -10.61 -7.08
CA ASP A 77 2.67 -11.42 -8.12
C ASP A 77 3.06 -10.53 -9.32
N ASN A 78 3.45 -11.14 -10.45
CA ASN A 78 3.84 -10.42 -11.68
C ASN A 78 2.71 -9.75 -12.45
N LYS A 79 1.46 -9.95 -12.04
CA LYS A 79 0.28 -9.43 -12.73
C LYS A 79 -0.59 -8.57 -11.83
N LYS A 80 -0.61 -8.84 -10.53
CA LYS A 80 -1.55 -8.20 -9.62
C LYS A 80 -1.01 -8.01 -8.20
N LEU A 81 -1.55 -6.99 -7.55
CA LEU A 81 -1.52 -6.82 -6.10
C LEU A 81 -2.95 -6.98 -5.58
N ARG A 82 -3.12 -7.78 -4.53
CA ARG A 82 -4.42 -8.06 -3.90
C ARG A 82 -4.34 -7.70 -2.42
N LEU A 83 -5.38 -7.04 -1.90
CA LEU A 83 -5.57 -6.79 -0.48
C LEU A 83 -6.92 -7.27 0.01
N ILE A 84 -6.97 -7.73 1.26
CA ILE A 84 -8.21 -7.90 2.02
C ILE A 84 -8.22 -6.86 3.13
N ILE A 85 -9.22 -5.99 3.11
CA ILE A 85 -9.42 -4.91 4.06
C ILE A 85 -10.83 -5.04 4.62
N GLN A 86 -10.95 -5.44 5.88
CA GLN A 86 -12.25 -5.70 6.52
C GLN A 86 -13.15 -6.59 5.65
N ASP A 87 -14.28 -6.06 5.17
CA ASP A 87 -15.24 -6.75 4.30
C ASP A 87 -15.02 -6.45 2.81
N SER A 88 -13.84 -5.99 2.42
CA SER A 88 -13.51 -5.59 1.05
C SER A 88 -12.28 -6.34 0.52
N GLU A 89 -12.36 -6.71 -0.75
CA GLU A 89 -11.23 -7.19 -1.55
C GLU A 89 -10.85 -6.12 -2.57
N ILE A 90 -9.60 -5.68 -2.54
CA ILE A 90 -9.05 -4.76 -3.53
C ILE A 90 -8.11 -5.55 -4.43
N LEU A 91 -8.37 -5.52 -5.73
CA LEU A 91 -7.55 -6.14 -6.75
C LEU A 91 -6.97 -5.06 -7.66
N ILE A 92 -5.65 -4.98 -7.72
CA ILE A 92 -4.94 -4.04 -8.58
C ILE A 92 -4.19 -4.82 -9.65
N ASP A 93 -4.53 -4.59 -10.91
CA ASP A 93 -3.75 -5.05 -12.06
C ASP A 93 -2.49 -4.19 -12.17
N ILE A 94 -1.33 -4.85 -12.20
CA ILE A 94 0.00 -4.24 -12.31
C ILE A 94 0.82 -4.85 -13.47
N GLU A 95 0.19 -5.64 -14.36
CA GLU A 95 0.89 -6.42 -15.40
C GLU A 95 1.72 -5.54 -16.34
N GLU A 96 1.21 -4.34 -16.66
CA GLU A 96 1.88 -3.38 -17.55
C GLU A 96 2.56 -2.22 -16.81
N VAL A 97 2.65 -2.29 -15.48
CA VAL A 97 3.19 -1.20 -14.66
C VAL A 97 4.69 -1.32 -14.49
N ASN A 98 5.41 -0.24 -14.77
CA ASN A 98 6.84 -0.15 -14.42
C ASN A 98 6.99 0.13 -12.92
N LEU A 99 7.11 -0.93 -12.12
CA LEU A 99 7.29 -0.82 -10.68
C LEU A 99 8.68 -0.23 -10.34
N PRO A 100 8.76 0.80 -9.47
CA PRO A 100 10.04 1.30 -8.96
C PRO A 100 10.88 0.18 -8.31
N GLU A 101 12.22 0.28 -8.39
CA GLU A 101 13.15 -0.73 -7.84
C GLU A 101 12.93 -0.99 -6.34
N ASN A 102 12.52 0.04 -5.61
CA ASN A 102 12.23 0.03 -4.17
C ASN A 102 10.79 -0.35 -3.81
N PHE A 103 9.93 -0.63 -4.78
CA PHE A 103 8.50 -0.86 -4.54
C PHE A 103 8.26 -2.05 -3.61
N ILE A 104 8.87 -3.20 -3.91
CA ILE A 104 8.71 -4.43 -3.12
C ILE A 104 9.38 -4.31 -1.75
N SER A 105 10.54 -3.64 -1.66
CA SER A 105 11.20 -3.44 -0.37
C SER A 105 10.35 -2.55 0.54
N TYR A 106 9.72 -1.51 0.01
CA TYR A 106 8.85 -0.64 0.84
C TYR A 106 7.53 -1.31 1.20
N LEU A 107 6.96 -2.14 0.33
CA LEU A 107 5.84 -3.00 0.73
C LEU A 107 6.22 -3.91 1.91
N ARG A 108 7.43 -4.47 1.94
CA ARG A 108 7.91 -5.27 3.08
C ARG A 108 8.01 -4.46 4.36
N GLU A 109 8.54 -3.24 4.30
CA GLU A 109 8.64 -2.36 5.48
C GLU A 109 7.26 -1.96 6.02
N ILE A 110 6.32 -1.68 5.12
CA ILE A 110 4.94 -1.31 5.46
C ILE A 110 4.21 -2.52 6.06
N PHE A 111 4.08 -3.60 5.29
CA PHE A 111 3.18 -4.71 5.63
C PHE A 111 3.82 -5.83 6.46
N GLY A 112 5.16 -5.90 6.50
CA GLY A 112 5.88 -6.93 7.25
C GLY A 112 5.40 -8.34 6.91
N ASP A 113 5.05 -9.09 7.95
CA ASP A 113 4.62 -10.50 7.84
C ASP A 113 3.28 -10.68 7.10
N LEU A 114 2.49 -9.62 6.90
CA LEU A 114 1.24 -9.69 6.13
C LEU A 114 1.50 -9.87 4.62
N LEU A 115 2.69 -9.49 4.13
CA LEU A 115 2.99 -9.49 2.71
C LEU A 115 3.41 -10.86 2.20
N GLN A 116 2.63 -11.37 1.26
CA GLN A 116 2.95 -12.56 0.49
C GLN A 116 3.46 -12.17 -0.90
N ILE A 117 4.60 -12.74 -1.32
CA ILE A 117 5.21 -12.44 -2.61
C ILE A 117 5.27 -13.73 -3.42
N ASN A 118 4.59 -13.74 -4.56
CA ASN A 118 4.31 -14.93 -5.37
C ASN A 118 4.82 -14.79 -6.81
N TRP A 119 6.11 -14.53 -6.99
CA TRP A 119 6.71 -14.51 -8.34
C TRP A 119 6.69 -15.91 -8.94
N LYS A 120 5.96 -16.07 -10.04
CA LYS A 120 5.95 -17.28 -10.87
C LYS A 120 6.55 -16.97 -12.23
#